data_AF-A0A535QTZ6-F1
#
_entry.id   AF-A0A535QTZ6-F1
#
_cell.length_a   1.000
_cell.length_b   1.000
_cell.length_c   1.000
_cell.angle_alpha   90.00
_cell.angle_beta   90.00
_cell.angle_gamma   90.00
#
_symmetry.space_group_name_H-M   'P 1'
#
loop_
_entity.id
_entity.type
_entity.pdbx_description
1 polymer ?
#
loop_
_entity_poly.entity_id
_entity_poly.type
_entity_poly.pdbx_seq_one_letter_code
_entity_poly.pdbx_strand_id
1 'polypeptide(L)'
;MSKSVYYQGGTLVLRDVDVQERPPAPFKLIKERWRCEGYHYGTLQPYLQEQEVRDAVPRWQPLNLKMQEMREPHDYQVAALTAWDQAGRRGSIVLPTGAGKTFVAIQAISRVNRSSVVVAPTIDLLHQWYARLVNAFATDVGVYYSGEKKVLPLTVTTYHSAGDLIAEHGNAFKLIIFDEVH
;
A
#
# COMPACT_ATOMS: atom_id res chain seq x y z
N MET A 1 -24.48 -17.28 -9.88
CA MET A 1 -23.23 -16.49 -10.02
C MET A 1 -22.28 -16.97 -8.95
N SER A 2 -20.96 -16.99 -9.18
CA SER A 2 -19.99 -17.36 -8.13
C SER A 2 -19.74 -16.19 -7.19
N LYS A 3 -19.57 -16.48 -5.89
CA LYS A 3 -19.24 -15.48 -4.87
C LYS A 3 -17.99 -14.73 -5.27
N SER A 4 -17.97 -13.42 -5.05
CA SER A 4 -16.78 -12.61 -5.34
C SER A 4 -16.56 -11.51 -4.32
N VAL A 5 -15.32 -11.05 -4.19
CA VAL A 5 -14.94 -9.88 -3.39
C VAL A 5 -14.31 -8.82 -4.28
N TYR A 6 -14.68 -7.56 -4.08
CA TYR A 6 -14.13 -6.43 -4.82
C TYR A 6 -13.91 -5.22 -3.91
N TYR A 7 -13.05 -4.31 -4.37
CA TYR A 7 -12.79 -3.05 -3.68
C TYR A 7 -13.78 -1.96 -4.11
N GLN A 8 -14.31 -1.22 -3.14
CA GLN A 8 -15.16 -0.06 -3.42
C GLN A 8 -15.05 0.98 -2.31
N GLY A 9 -14.54 2.18 -2.62
CA GLY A 9 -14.58 3.34 -1.74
C GLY A 9 -13.98 3.09 -0.36
N GLY A 10 -12.77 2.55 -0.28
CA GLY A 10 -12.14 2.25 1.02
C GLY A 10 -12.48 0.87 1.61
N THR A 11 -13.40 0.11 1.02
CA THR A 11 -13.93 -1.13 1.60
C THR A 11 -13.77 -2.34 0.68
N LEU A 12 -13.75 -3.53 1.28
CA LEU A 12 -14.02 -4.80 0.59
C LEU A 12 -15.51 -5.06 0.62
N VAL A 13 -16.06 -5.52 -0.51
CA VAL A 13 -17.48 -5.81 -0.66
C VAL A 13 -17.65 -7.21 -1.21
N LEU A 14 -18.46 -8.04 -0.55
CA LEU A 14 -18.84 -9.34 -1.09
C LEU A 14 -20.04 -9.20 -2.03
N ARG A 15 -20.01 -9.93 -3.14
CA ARG A 15 -21.08 -10.05 -4.12
C ARG A 15 -21.55 -11.49 -4.17
N ASP A 16 -22.84 -11.67 -4.46
CA ASP A 16 -23.47 -12.98 -4.62
C ASP A 16 -23.32 -13.87 -3.37
N VAL A 17 -23.27 -13.24 -2.20
CA VAL A 17 -23.28 -13.84 -0.87
C VAL A 17 -24.62 -13.50 -0.22
N ASP A 18 -25.36 -14.50 0.23
CA ASP A 18 -26.68 -14.30 0.82
C ASP A 18 -26.60 -13.46 2.11
N VAL A 19 -27.67 -12.73 2.43
CA VAL A 19 -27.77 -11.95 3.68
C VAL A 19 -27.87 -12.85 4.93
N GLN A 20 -28.29 -14.11 4.75
CA GLN A 20 -28.33 -15.13 5.79
C GLN A 20 -26.96 -15.80 6.02
N GLU A 21 -26.08 -15.75 5.02
CA GLU A 21 -24.69 -16.16 5.22
C GLU A 21 -24.02 -15.23 6.23
N ARG A 22 -23.13 -15.78 7.06
CA ARG A 22 -22.39 -14.99 8.07
C ARG A 22 -20.90 -15.03 7.75
N PRO A 23 -20.41 -14.16 6.87
CA PRO A 23 -18.97 -13.97 6.69
C PRO A 23 -18.31 -13.62 8.03
N PRO A 24 -17.03 -13.97 8.21
CA PRO A 24 -16.32 -13.71 9.46
C PRO A 24 -16.21 -12.21 9.72
N ALA A 25 -15.99 -11.85 11.00
CA ALA A 25 -15.54 -10.51 11.33
C ALA A 25 -14.27 -10.17 10.50
N PRO A 26 -14.16 -8.95 9.95
CA PRO A 26 -14.91 -7.74 10.30
C PRO A 26 -16.08 -7.40 9.35
N PHE A 27 -16.55 -8.34 8.52
CA PHE A 27 -17.67 -8.05 7.62
C PHE A 27 -18.94 -7.67 8.40
N LYS A 28 -19.58 -6.59 7.96
CA LYS A 28 -20.87 -6.09 8.45
C LYS A 28 -21.83 -5.95 7.29
N LEU A 29 -23.10 -6.26 7.51
CA LEU A 29 -24.14 -6.04 6.52
C LEU A 29 -24.51 -4.55 6.49
N ILE A 30 -24.23 -3.89 5.37
CA ILE A 30 -24.49 -2.45 5.16
C ILE A 30 -25.23 -2.30 3.84
N LYS A 31 -26.48 -1.81 3.87
CA LYS A 31 -27.33 -1.65 2.68
C LYS A 31 -27.37 -2.93 1.82
N GLU A 32 -27.69 -4.06 2.46
CA GLU A 32 -27.83 -5.38 1.83
C GLU A 32 -26.53 -5.96 1.22
N ARG A 33 -25.36 -5.42 1.56
CA ARG A 33 -24.07 -5.95 1.14
C ARG A 33 -23.14 -6.14 2.32
N TRP A 34 -22.41 -7.25 2.35
CA TRP A 34 -21.36 -7.48 3.32
C TRP A 34 -20.14 -6.63 2.98
N ARG A 35 -19.73 -5.77 3.92
CA ARG A 35 -18.61 -4.84 3.75
C ARG A 35 -17.68 -4.82 4.98
N CYS A 36 -16.39 -4.59 4.74
CA CYS A 36 -15.43 -4.23 5.78
C CYS A 36 -14.34 -3.33 5.20
N GLU A 37 -13.50 -2.75 6.04
CA GLU A 37 -12.42 -1.85 5.65
C GLU A 37 -11.35 -2.57 4.80
N GLY A 38 -10.84 -1.89 3.77
CA GLY A 38 -9.90 -2.45 2.80
C GLY A 38 -8.61 -3.03 3.41
N TYR A 39 -8.14 -2.45 4.52
CA TYR A 39 -6.92 -2.90 5.18
C TYR A 39 -7.04 -4.30 5.81
N HIS A 40 -8.26 -4.83 5.96
CA HIS A 40 -8.50 -6.22 6.40
C HIS A 40 -8.24 -7.26 5.30
N TYR A 41 -7.99 -6.84 4.06
CA TYR A 41 -7.76 -7.75 2.93
C TYR A 41 -6.71 -8.83 3.23
N GLY A 42 -5.57 -8.41 3.80
CA GLY A 42 -4.48 -9.33 4.12
C GLY A 42 -4.90 -10.45 5.07
N THR A 43 -5.70 -10.13 6.09
CA THR A 43 -6.17 -11.09 7.11
C THR A 43 -7.33 -11.97 6.64
N LEU A 44 -8.05 -11.55 5.60
CA LEU A 44 -9.20 -12.28 5.07
C LEU A 44 -8.84 -13.25 3.95
N GLN A 45 -7.60 -13.24 3.45
CA GLN A 45 -7.15 -14.15 2.39
C GLN A 45 -7.44 -15.64 2.68
N PRO A 46 -7.18 -16.19 3.88
CA PRO A 46 -7.48 -17.60 4.17
C PRO A 46 -8.97 -17.93 4.00
N TYR A 47 -9.85 -17.07 4.49
CA TYR A 47 -11.30 -17.21 4.34
C TYR A 47 -11.73 -17.17 2.87
N LEU A 48 -11.21 -16.20 2.10
CA LEU A 48 -11.54 -16.07 0.68
C LEU A 48 -11.14 -17.31 -0.12
N GLN A 49 -9.99 -17.91 0.22
CA GLN A 49 -9.49 -19.14 -0.40
C GLN A 49 -10.33 -20.35 -0.01
N GLU A 50 -10.60 -20.55 1.28
CA GLU A 50 -11.38 -21.67 1.81
C GLU A 50 -12.82 -21.70 1.25
N GLN A 51 -13.43 -20.54 1.07
CA GLN A 51 -14.79 -20.40 0.57
C GLN A 51 -14.87 -20.26 -0.96
N GLU A 52 -13.74 -20.42 -1.66
CA GLU A 52 -13.63 -20.29 -3.12
C GLU A 52 -14.23 -18.97 -3.65
N VAL A 53 -14.10 -17.89 -2.87
CA VAL A 53 -14.60 -16.57 -3.25
C VAL A 53 -13.66 -16.00 -4.31
N ARG A 54 -14.20 -15.67 -5.48
CA ARG A 54 -13.44 -15.06 -6.56
C ARG A 54 -12.90 -13.70 -6.12
N ASP A 55 -11.57 -13.58 -6.06
CA ASP A 55 -10.90 -12.35 -5.67
C ASP A 55 -10.72 -11.39 -6.85
N ALA A 56 -11.42 -10.26 -6.81
CA ALA A 56 -11.30 -9.15 -7.76
C ALA A 56 -10.77 -7.87 -7.09
N VAL A 57 -10.13 -7.98 -5.91
CA VAL A 57 -9.57 -6.84 -5.17
C VAL A 57 -8.26 -6.35 -5.77
N PRO A 58 -7.21 -7.17 -6.02
CA PRO A 58 -5.91 -6.67 -6.44
C PRO A 58 -5.91 -5.92 -7.77
N ARG A 59 -5.44 -4.66 -7.77
CA ARG A 59 -5.09 -3.90 -8.98
C ARG A 59 -3.61 -3.48 -9.02
N TRP A 60 -2.87 -3.72 -7.94
CA TRP A 60 -1.42 -3.52 -7.93
C TRP A 60 -0.72 -4.49 -8.88
N GLN A 61 0.41 -4.05 -9.43
CA GLN A 61 1.19 -4.81 -10.41
C GLN A 61 2.65 -4.96 -9.98
N PRO A 62 3.39 -5.95 -10.52
CA PRO A 62 4.86 -5.98 -10.49
C PRO A 62 5.46 -4.72 -11.12
N LEU A 63 6.57 -4.23 -10.55
CA LEU A 63 7.21 -3.00 -11.03
C LEU A 63 8.57 -3.22 -11.72
N ASN A 64 9.16 -4.41 -11.60
CA ASN A 64 10.51 -4.74 -12.09
C ASN A 64 11.55 -3.65 -11.78
N LEU A 65 11.46 -3.03 -10.59
CA LEU A 65 12.33 -1.92 -10.20
C LEU A 65 13.78 -2.38 -10.11
N LYS A 66 14.67 -1.56 -10.68
CA LYS A 66 16.12 -1.73 -10.57
C LYS A 66 16.68 -0.53 -9.85
N MET A 67 17.31 -0.77 -8.69
CA MET A 67 17.99 0.29 -7.96
C MET A 67 19.19 0.79 -8.77
N GLN A 68 19.26 2.11 -8.92
CA GLN A 68 20.39 2.81 -9.55
C GLN A 68 21.47 3.17 -8.55
N GLU A 69 21.11 3.33 -7.27
CA GLU A 69 22.05 3.68 -6.22
C GLU A 69 22.88 2.45 -5.80
N MET A 70 24.21 2.55 -5.93
CA MET A 70 25.16 1.49 -5.53
C MET A 70 25.54 1.53 -4.04
N ARG A 71 24.97 2.46 -3.28
CA ARG A 71 25.25 2.58 -1.85
C ARG A 71 24.78 1.32 -1.12
N GLU A 72 25.66 0.75 -0.32
CA GLU A 72 25.29 -0.36 0.56
C GLU A 72 24.57 0.15 1.82
N PRO A 73 23.49 -0.53 2.26
CA PRO A 73 22.85 -0.23 3.54
C PRO A 73 23.78 -0.52 4.72
N HIS A 74 23.72 0.33 5.73
CA HIS A 74 24.41 0.07 7.00
C HIS A 74 23.77 -1.13 7.73
N ASP A 75 24.51 -1.80 8.61
CA ASP A 75 24.06 -2.98 9.36
C ASP A 75 22.71 -2.75 10.08
N TYR A 76 22.52 -1.59 10.69
CA TYR A 76 21.26 -1.26 11.37
C TYR A 76 20.08 -1.09 10.40
N GLN A 77 20.33 -0.65 9.16
CA GLN A 77 19.31 -0.55 8.11
C GLN A 77 18.93 -1.92 7.58
N VAL A 78 19.93 -2.81 7.41
CA VAL A 78 19.69 -4.22 7.06
C VAL A 78 18.89 -4.91 8.15
N ALA A 79 19.28 -4.77 9.42
CA ALA A 79 18.57 -5.34 10.56
C ALA A 79 17.13 -4.84 10.64
N ALA A 80 16.89 -3.53 10.45
CA ALA A 80 15.55 -2.96 10.43
C ALA A 80 14.66 -3.55 9.33
N LEU A 81 15.19 -3.67 8.10
CA LEU A 81 14.45 -4.27 6.99
C LEU A 81 14.19 -5.76 7.20
N THR A 82 15.16 -6.50 7.75
CA THR A 82 14.99 -7.92 8.09
C THR A 82 13.92 -8.13 9.16
N ALA A 83 13.91 -7.31 10.22
CA ALA A 83 12.87 -7.36 11.24
C ALA A 83 11.48 -7.04 10.65
N TRP A 84 11.41 -6.06 9.74
CA TRP A 84 10.18 -5.73 9.03
C TRP A 84 9.70 -6.87 8.11
N ASP A 85 10.60 -7.54 7.39
CA ASP A 85 10.30 -8.73 6.58
C ASP A 85 9.74 -9.86 7.46
N GLN A 86 10.37 -10.13 8.61
CA GLN A 86 9.92 -11.15 9.58
C GLN A 86 8.55 -10.81 10.20
N ALA A 87 8.24 -9.53 10.34
CA ALA A 87 6.92 -9.04 10.78
C ALA A 87 5.86 -9.08 9.65
N GLY A 88 6.10 -9.81 8.56
CA GLY A 88 5.17 -9.89 7.43
C GLY A 88 5.04 -8.59 6.65
N ARG A 89 6.10 -7.75 6.67
CA ARG A 89 6.15 -6.45 5.98
C ARG A 89 5.08 -5.47 6.43
N ARG A 90 4.69 -5.54 7.70
CA ARG A 90 3.69 -4.67 8.32
C ARG A 90 4.16 -4.23 9.70
N GLY A 91 4.53 -2.96 9.83
CA GLY A 91 5.01 -2.37 11.08
C GLY A 91 5.72 -1.04 10.83
N SER A 92 6.23 -0.45 11.90
CA SER A 92 6.95 0.82 11.86
C SER A 92 8.45 0.60 12.06
N ILE A 93 9.28 1.30 11.28
CA ILE A 93 10.73 1.36 11.48
C ILE A 93 11.07 2.73 12.08
N VAL A 94 11.60 2.73 13.30
CA VAL A 94 11.98 3.96 14.01
C VAL A 94 13.49 4.13 13.95
N LEU A 95 13.95 5.20 13.30
CA LEU A 95 15.36 5.57 13.21
C LEU A 95 15.53 7.07 13.49
N PRO A 96 16.67 7.49 14.09
CA PRO A 96 16.94 8.90 14.33
C PRO A 96 17.01 9.69 13.01
N THR A 97 16.83 11.00 13.09
CA THR A 97 17.01 11.89 11.94
C THR A 97 18.43 11.74 11.37
N GLY A 98 18.56 11.81 10.05
CA GLY A 98 19.85 11.60 9.37
C GLY A 98 20.28 10.14 9.19
N ALA A 99 19.67 9.16 9.86
CA ALA A 99 20.03 7.72 9.73
C ALA A 99 19.54 7.04 8.45
N GLY A 100 19.03 7.80 7.48
CA GLY A 100 18.61 7.27 6.19
C GLY A 100 17.25 6.54 6.19
N LYS A 101 16.26 7.01 6.96
CA LYS A 101 14.88 6.50 6.92
C LYS A 101 14.33 6.37 5.50
N THR A 102 14.54 7.40 4.68
CA THR A 102 14.12 7.38 3.28
C THR A 102 14.83 6.29 2.48
N PHE A 103 16.13 6.09 2.69
CA PHE A 103 16.88 5.03 2.02
C PHE A 103 16.35 3.64 2.42
N VAL A 104 16.06 3.43 3.69
CA VAL A 104 15.41 2.19 4.18
C VAL A 104 14.05 1.97 3.51
N ALA A 105 13.22 3.01 3.39
CA ALA A 105 11.93 2.90 2.73
C ALA A 105 12.04 2.65 1.22
N ILE A 106 13.02 3.24 0.53
CA ILE A 106 13.34 2.92 -0.88
C ILE A 106 13.74 1.45 -1.02
N GLN A 107 14.59 0.94 -0.12
CA GLN A 107 14.95 -0.48 -0.07
C GLN A 107 13.72 -1.37 0.17
N ALA A 108 12.78 -0.96 1.02
CA ALA A 108 11.52 -1.67 1.22
C ALA A 108 10.66 -1.73 -0.06
N ILE A 109 10.56 -0.63 -0.81
CA ILE A 109 9.89 -0.59 -2.13
C ILE A 109 10.56 -1.55 -3.10
N SER A 110 11.90 -1.55 -3.15
CA SER A 110 12.68 -2.46 -4.00
C SER A 110 12.45 -3.93 -3.64
N ARG A 111 12.45 -4.28 -2.35
CA ARG A 111 12.20 -5.65 -1.84
C ARG A 111 10.78 -6.13 -2.14
N VAL A 112 9.78 -5.26 -2.06
CA VAL A 112 8.39 -5.61 -2.37
C VAL A 112 8.15 -5.69 -3.88
N ASN A 113 8.77 -4.79 -4.64
CA ASN A 113 8.73 -4.73 -6.10
C ASN A 113 7.31 -4.84 -6.70
N ARG A 114 6.36 -4.16 -6.07
CA ARG A 114 4.95 -4.06 -6.47
C ARG A 114 4.49 -2.61 -6.34
N SER A 115 3.38 -2.27 -6.98
CA SER A 115 2.81 -0.92 -6.90
C SER A 115 2.80 -0.41 -5.46
N SER A 116 3.35 0.78 -5.24
CA SER A 116 3.61 1.34 -3.93
C SER A 116 3.20 2.80 -3.88
N VAL A 117 2.70 3.25 -2.73
CA VAL A 117 2.43 4.67 -2.47
C VAL A 117 3.18 5.14 -1.24
N VAL A 118 3.78 6.32 -1.33
CA VAL A 118 4.38 7.03 -0.20
C VAL A 118 3.47 8.18 0.21
N VAL A 119 3.17 8.30 1.50
CA VAL A 119 2.36 9.37 2.08
C VAL A 119 3.27 10.28 2.89
N ALA A 120 3.41 11.53 2.46
CA ALA A 120 4.26 12.54 3.09
C ALA A 120 3.42 13.61 3.81
N PRO A 121 3.94 14.26 4.87
CA PRO A 121 3.18 15.25 5.64
C PRO A 121 3.00 16.59 4.92
N THR A 122 3.93 16.98 4.06
CA THR A 122 3.90 18.27 3.34
C THR A 122 4.14 18.10 1.84
N ILE A 123 3.75 19.12 1.06
CA ILE A 123 3.99 19.17 -0.39
C ILE A 123 5.50 19.21 -0.70
N ASP A 124 6.28 19.95 0.09
CA ASP A 124 7.75 19.98 -0.08
C ASP A 124 8.36 18.59 0.10
N LEU A 125 7.94 17.85 1.13
CA LEU A 125 8.41 16.48 1.36
C LEU A 125 7.92 15.52 0.28
N LEU A 126 6.70 15.71 -0.23
CA LEU A 126 6.20 14.98 -1.40
C LEU A 126 7.14 15.15 -2.61
N HIS A 127 7.58 16.38 -2.92
CA HIS A 127 8.46 16.61 -4.06
C HIS A 127 9.89 16.10 -3.82
N GLN A 128 10.36 16.13 -2.58
CA GLN A 128 11.61 15.45 -2.21
C GLN A 128 11.52 13.94 -2.42
N TRP A 129 10.40 13.32 -2.02
CA TRP A 129 10.15 11.90 -2.24
C TRP A 129 10.07 11.54 -3.72
N TYR A 130 9.34 12.34 -4.50
CA TYR A 130 9.27 12.18 -5.95
C TYR A 130 10.67 12.14 -6.57
N ALA A 131 11.50 13.15 -6.30
CA ALA A 131 12.85 13.23 -6.84
C ALA A 131 13.72 12.04 -6.41
N ARG A 132 13.64 11.63 -5.13
CA ARG A 132 14.39 10.48 -4.60
C ARG A 132 13.97 9.17 -5.27
N LEU A 133 12.69 8.94 -5.49
CA LEU A 133 12.19 7.71 -6.14
C LEU A 133 12.55 7.66 -7.63
N VAL A 134 12.43 8.79 -8.34
CA VAL A 134 12.86 8.90 -9.75
C VAL A 134 14.35 8.57 -9.86
N ASN A 135 15.19 9.16 -9.01
CA ASN A 135 16.63 8.91 -9.02
C ASN A 135 16.98 7.48 -8.60
N ALA A 136 16.29 6.93 -7.60
CA ALA A 136 16.57 5.59 -7.10
C ALA A 136 16.24 4.49 -8.11
N PHE A 137 15.22 4.68 -8.95
CA PHE A 137 14.70 3.61 -9.82
C PHE A 137 14.73 3.91 -11.31
N ALA A 138 15.07 5.14 -11.73
CA ALA A 138 15.00 5.61 -13.11
C ALA A 138 13.66 5.25 -13.79
N THR A 139 12.55 5.51 -13.07
CA THR A 139 11.18 5.19 -13.51
C THR A 139 10.26 6.37 -13.27
N ASP A 140 9.12 6.36 -13.96
CA ASP A 140 8.07 7.36 -13.77
C ASP A 140 7.39 7.18 -12.42
N VAL A 141 7.27 8.29 -11.69
CA VAL A 141 6.60 8.36 -10.39
C VAL A 141 5.39 9.27 -10.50
N GLY A 142 4.26 8.81 -9.99
CA GLY A 142 3.02 9.59 -9.90
C GLY A 142 3.06 10.54 -8.73
N VAL A 143 2.38 11.68 -8.86
CA VAL A 143 2.20 12.67 -7.80
C VAL A 143 0.70 12.93 -7.66
N TYR A 144 0.18 12.75 -6.45
CA TYR A 144 -1.23 12.92 -6.16
C TYR A 144 -1.42 13.87 -4.97
N TYR A 145 -1.89 15.09 -5.23
CA TYR A 145 -2.33 16.07 -4.24
C TYR A 145 -3.33 17.04 -4.89
N SER A 146 -3.66 18.16 -4.24
CA SER A 146 -4.61 19.14 -4.79
C SER A 146 -4.18 19.73 -6.15
N GLY A 147 -2.87 19.91 -6.37
CA GLY A 147 -2.34 20.52 -7.60
C GLY A 147 -2.10 19.55 -8.77
N GLU A 148 -1.96 18.26 -8.49
CA GLU A 148 -1.69 17.23 -9.50
C GLU A 148 -2.35 15.91 -9.09
N LYS A 149 -3.05 15.24 -10.01
CA LYS A 149 -3.79 13.99 -9.73
C LYS A 149 -3.27 12.84 -10.60
N LYS A 150 -1.95 12.71 -10.73
CA LYS A 150 -1.30 11.69 -11.56
C LYS A 150 -1.02 10.43 -10.73
N VAL A 151 -1.84 9.40 -10.94
CA VAL A 151 -1.65 8.09 -10.30
C VAL A 151 -0.85 7.17 -11.20
N LEU A 152 0.30 6.71 -10.73
CA LEU A 152 1.13 5.70 -11.36
C LEU A 152 1.40 4.52 -10.41
N PRO A 153 1.92 3.39 -10.89
CA PRO A 153 2.19 2.23 -10.05
C PRO A 153 3.11 2.54 -8.85
N LEU A 154 4.04 3.48 -9.00
CA LEU A 154 4.76 4.10 -7.89
C LEU A 154 4.26 5.54 -7.76
N THR A 155 3.65 5.91 -6.64
CA THR A 155 3.04 7.23 -6.43
C THR A 155 3.47 7.85 -5.11
N VAL A 156 3.53 9.18 -5.04
CA VAL A 156 3.67 9.94 -3.79
C VAL A 156 2.44 10.82 -3.60
N THR A 157 1.92 10.88 -2.37
CA THR A 157 0.76 11.69 -1.99
C THR A 157 1.01 12.39 -0.65
N THR A 158 0.14 13.32 -0.28
CA THR A 158 0.11 13.91 1.05
C THR A 158 -0.91 13.24 1.95
N TYR A 159 -0.77 13.34 3.27
CA TYR A 159 -1.80 12.88 4.21
C TYR A 159 -3.17 13.48 3.93
N HIS A 160 -3.22 14.78 3.62
CA HIS A 160 -4.47 15.47 3.28
C HIS A 160 -5.16 14.87 2.05
N SER A 161 -4.38 14.41 1.07
CA SER A 161 -4.90 13.85 -0.20
C SER A 161 -5.02 12.33 -0.18
N ALA A 162 -4.52 11.66 0.85
CA ALA A 162 -4.50 10.20 0.94
C ALA A 162 -5.90 9.60 1.03
N GLY A 163 -6.85 10.27 1.70
CA GLY A 163 -8.23 9.82 1.81
C GLY A 163 -8.89 9.62 0.44
N ASP A 164 -8.84 10.66 -0.40
CA ASP A 164 -9.38 10.62 -1.77
C ASP A 164 -8.67 9.57 -2.62
N LEU A 165 -7.33 9.55 -2.56
CA LEU A 165 -6.53 8.55 -3.29
C LEU A 165 -6.91 7.13 -2.90
N ILE A 166 -7.08 6.85 -1.61
CA ILE A 166 -7.44 5.51 -1.12
C ILE A 166 -8.86 5.17 -1.56
N ALA A 167 -9.83 6.09 -1.44
CA ALA A 167 -11.21 5.83 -1.85
C ALA A 167 -11.30 5.36 -3.31
N GLU A 168 -10.53 5.97 -4.20
CA GLU A 168 -10.55 5.69 -5.65
C GLU A 168 -9.56 4.58 -6.08
N HIS A 169 -8.39 4.51 -5.45
CA HIS A 169 -7.24 3.72 -5.88
C HIS A 169 -6.60 2.87 -4.78
N GLY A 170 -7.23 2.68 -3.62
CA GLY A 170 -6.61 2.00 -2.48
C GLY A 170 -6.24 0.53 -2.74
N ASN A 171 -6.84 -0.13 -3.74
CA ASN A 171 -6.45 -1.46 -4.20
C ASN A 171 -5.42 -1.48 -5.34
N ALA A 172 -4.93 -0.32 -5.78
CA ALA A 172 -3.88 -0.20 -6.79
C ALA A 172 -2.47 -0.30 -6.21
N PHE A 173 -2.33 -0.28 -4.87
CA PHE A 173 -1.04 -0.33 -4.19
C PHE A 173 -0.96 -1.54 -3.26
N LYS A 174 0.13 -2.30 -3.36
CA LYS A 174 0.44 -3.43 -2.47
C LYS A 174 1.15 -2.98 -1.20
N LEU A 175 1.94 -1.91 -1.31
CA LEU A 175 2.72 -1.32 -0.23
C LEU A 175 2.30 0.14 -0.04
N ILE A 176 2.15 0.54 1.22
CA ILE A 176 1.94 1.92 1.64
C ILE A 176 3.06 2.26 2.62
N ILE A 177 3.77 3.36 2.36
CA ILE A 177 4.79 3.90 3.25
C ILE A 177 4.27 5.22 3.80
N PHE A 178 4.25 5.33 5.12
CA PHE A 178 3.91 6.55 5.82
C PHE A 178 5.21 7.21 6.31
N ASP A 179 5.49 8.41 5.83
CA ASP A 179 6.59 9.23 6.32
C ASP A 179 6.11 10.12 7.48
N GLU A 180 6.92 10.25 8.54
CA GLU A 180 6.56 10.99 9.75
C GLU A 180 5.20 10.58 10.36
N VAL A 181 5.02 9.29 10.65
CA VAL A 181 3.75 8.65 11.07
C VAL A 181 3.28 8.93 12.52
N HIS A 182 3.89 9.89 13.21
CA HIS A 182 3.61 10.16 14.62
C HIS A 182 2.29 10.90 14.88
#